data_AF-A0A1X7VH02-F1
#
_entry.id   AF-A0A1X7VH02-F1
#
_cell.length_a   1.000
_cell.length_b   1.000
_cell.length_c   1.000
_cell.angle_alpha   90.00
_cell.angle_beta   90.00
_cell.angle_gamma   90.00
#
_symmetry.space_group_name_H-M   'P 1'
#
loop_
_entity.id
_entity.type
_entity.pdbx_description
1 polymer ?
#
loop_
_entity_poly.entity_id
_entity_poly.type
_entity_poly.pdbx_seq_one_letter_code
_entity_poly.pdbx_strand_id
1 'polypeptide(L)'
;LDMSRVYQQLELDYDSKCFTVINTHKAFSHIISLLQDIPKVAVYIDDILIPGKSHTEHSQTVERLFCRLHDAGLHLKKKKCNFCTSFVQYLCFSIDKDGLQPTAEKIRAIKKAPMPTNITQFKTYL
;
A
#
# COMPACT_ATOMS: atom_id res chain seq x y z
N LEU A 1 3.78 3.55 3.94
CA LEU A 1 4.80 4.04 3.01
C LEU A 1 4.24 3.94 1.61
N ASP A 2 4.49 4.92 0.76
CA ASP A 2 3.85 5.04 -0.56
C ASP A 2 4.86 4.76 -1.69
N MET A 3 4.49 3.80 -2.53
CA MET A 3 5.22 3.27 -3.67
C MET A 3 4.54 3.61 -5.00
N SER A 4 3.70 4.65 -5.09
CA SER A 4 2.93 4.93 -6.33
C SER A 4 3.78 5.15 -7.59
N ARG A 5 5.11 5.33 -7.45
CA ARG A 5 6.06 5.47 -8.57
C ARG A 5 6.87 4.21 -8.85
N VAL A 6 6.63 3.10 -8.16
CA VAL A 6 7.42 1.88 -8.39
C VAL A 6 7.16 1.29 -9.76
N TYR A 7 5.94 1.42 -10.28
CA TYR A 7 5.62 1.00 -11.65
C TYR A 7 6.44 1.72 -12.72
N GLN A 8 7.00 2.89 -12.42
CA GLN A 8 7.84 3.67 -13.32
C GLN A 8 9.34 3.34 -13.18
N GLN A 9 9.71 2.53 -12.17
CA GLN A 9 11.10 2.19 -11.85
C GLN A 9 11.46 0.76 -12.27
N LEU A 10 10.47 -0.06 -12.60
CA LEU A 10 10.67 -1.43 -13.07
C LEU A 10 10.86 -1.45 -14.57
N GLU A 11 11.94 -2.11 -15.03
CA GLU A 11 12.12 -2.37 -16.45
C GLU A 11 11.06 -3.36 -16.94
N LEU A 12 10.46 -3.04 -18.09
CA LEU A 12 9.58 -3.96 -18.78
C LEU A 12 10.39 -5.14 -19.33
N ASP A 13 9.85 -6.36 -19.19
CA ASP A 13 10.38 -7.49 -19.93
C ASP A 13 10.24 -7.27 -21.46
N TYR A 14 11.12 -7.90 -22.22
CA TYR A 14 11.22 -7.70 -23.67
C TYR A 14 9.89 -7.95 -24.40
N ASP A 15 9.14 -8.97 -23.99
CA ASP A 15 7.84 -9.29 -24.56
C ASP A 15 6.81 -8.20 -24.26
N SER A 16 6.82 -7.64 -23.05
CA SER A 16 5.89 -6.59 -22.64
C SER A 16 6.21 -5.23 -23.28
N LYS A 17 7.48 -4.98 -23.66
CA LYS A 17 7.86 -3.79 -24.43
C LYS A 17 7.15 -3.75 -25.79
N CYS A 18 6.90 -4.90 -26.41
CA CYS A 18 6.21 -4.99 -27.69
C CYS A 18 4.72 -4.58 -27.62
N PHE A 19 4.10 -4.64 -26.43
CA PHE A 19 2.66 -4.40 -26.28
C PHE A 19 2.31 -3.05 -25.66
N THR A 20 3.28 -2.19 -25.32
CA THR A 20 3.03 -0.90 -24.63
C THR A 20 2.21 -1.06 -23.33
N VAL A 21 2.32 -2.22 -22.67
CA VAL A 21 1.54 -2.56 -21.46
C VAL A 21 2.30 -2.12 -20.22
N ILE A 22 1.61 -1.49 -19.27
CA ILE A 22 2.13 -1.26 -17.93
C ILE A 22 2.07 -2.60 -17.18
N ASN A 23 3.22 -3.18 -16.82
CA ASN A 23 3.32 -4.47 -16.12
C ASN A 23 2.93 -4.41 -14.63
N THR A 24 1.92 -3.62 -14.27
CA THR A 24 1.49 -3.34 -12.89
C THR A 24 1.33 -4.59 -12.04
N HIS A 25 0.77 -5.67 -12.60
CA HIS A 25 0.57 -6.94 -11.90
C HIS A 25 1.89 -7.67 -11.59
N LYS A 26 2.81 -7.77 -12.55
CA LYS A 26 4.14 -8.38 -12.36
C LYS A 26 4.98 -7.58 -11.37
N ALA A 27 4.95 -6.25 -11.51
CA ALA A 27 5.60 -5.33 -10.59
C ALA A 27 5.13 -5.55 -9.15
N PHE A 28 3.83 -5.63 -8.95
CA PHE A 28 3.24 -5.90 -7.65
C PHE A 28 3.65 -7.26 -7.08
N SER A 29 3.53 -8.33 -7.86
CA SER A 29 3.95 -9.68 -7.44
C SER A 29 5.44 -9.74 -7.08
N HIS A 30 6.28 -9.02 -7.83
CA HIS A 30 7.71 -8.92 -7.55
C HIS A 30 7.98 -8.22 -6.21
N ILE A 31 7.35 -7.08 -5.94
CA ILE A 31 7.50 -6.35 -4.67
C ILE A 31 7.05 -7.20 -3.49
N ILE A 32 5.92 -7.90 -3.61
CA ILE A 32 5.47 -8.83 -2.56
C ILE A 32 6.52 -9.90 -2.31
N SER A 33 7.03 -10.52 -3.38
CA SER A 33 8.05 -11.57 -3.26
C SER A 33 9.36 -11.04 -2.66
N LEU A 34 9.72 -9.79 -2.90
CA LEU A 34 10.91 -9.13 -2.31
C LEU A 34 10.76 -8.83 -0.82
N LEU A 35 9.54 -8.61 -0.32
CA LEU A 35 9.28 -8.16 1.05
C LEU A 35 8.65 -9.24 1.95
N GLN A 36 8.28 -10.40 1.38
CA GLN A 36 7.58 -11.49 2.10
C GLN A 36 8.35 -12.07 3.28
N ASP A 37 9.68 -12.00 3.28
CA ASP A 37 10.55 -12.55 4.31
C ASP A 37 10.77 -11.59 5.48
N ILE A 38 10.32 -10.34 5.36
CA ILE A 38 10.43 -9.35 6.42
C ILE A 38 9.23 -9.51 7.37
N PRO A 39 9.46 -9.85 8.65
CA PRO A 39 8.37 -10.03 9.60
C PRO A 39 7.64 -8.70 9.83
N LYS A 40 6.32 -8.77 10.04
CA LYS A 40 5.49 -7.60 10.38
C LYS A 40 5.51 -6.51 9.30
N VAL A 41 5.54 -6.89 8.03
CA VAL A 41 5.32 -6.00 6.90
C VAL A 41 4.05 -6.44 6.18
N ALA A 42 3.11 -5.52 6.02
CA ALA A 42 1.94 -5.71 5.16
C ALA A 42 2.09 -4.84 3.91
N VAL A 43 1.91 -5.44 2.75
CA VAL A 43 2.01 -4.78 1.44
C VAL A 43 0.68 -4.90 0.73
N TYR A 44 0.14 -3.78 0.27
CA TYR A 44 -1.04 -3.74 -0.60
C TYR A 44 -0.81 -2.76 -1.74
N ILE A 45 -0.64 -3.29 -2.95
CA ILE A 45 -0.36 -2.52 -4.16
C ILE A 45 0.84 -1.58 -3.94
N ASP A 46 0.57 -0.29 -3.72
CA ASP A 46 1.56 0.76 -3.53
C ASP A 46 1.77 1.14 -2.07
N ASP A 47 0.96 0.61 -1.15
CA ASP A 47 1.01 0.96 0.26
C ASP A 47 1.69 -0.14 1.07
N ILE A 48 2.71 0.25 1.84
CA ILE A 48 3.40 -0.62 2.80
C ILE A 48 3.08 -0.16 4.22
N LEU A 49 2.61 -1.08 5.05
CA LEU A 49 2.34 -0.87 6.47
C LEU A 49 3.30 -1.70 7.32
N ILE A 50 3.94 -1.07 8.30
CA ILE A 50 4.92 -1.72 9.19
C ILE A 50 4.47 -1.50 10.64
N PRO A 51 3.68 -2.42 11.23
CA PRO A 51 3.37 -2.37 12.65
C PRO A 51 4.61 -2.66 13.52
N GLY A 52 4.74 -1.98 14.65
CA GLY A 52 5.78 -2.25 15.64
C GLY A 52 5.25 -2.05 17.05
N LYS A 53 5.63 -2.95 17.99
CA LYS A 53 5.24 -2.83 19.41
C LYS A 53 6.16 -1.89 20.19
N SER A 54 7.43 -1.83 19.78
CA SER A 54 8.46 -0.96 20.36
C SER A 54 9.13 -0.17 19.24
N HIS A 55 9.64 1.03 19.57
CA HIS A 55 10.38 1.87 18.64
C HIS A 55 11.65 1.17 18.11
N THR A 56 12.31 0.36 18.95
CA THR A 56 13.51 -0.40 18.59
C THR A 56 13.21 -1.46 17.54
N GLU A 57 12.18 -2.27 17.79
CA GLU A 57 11.72 -3.29 16.83
C GLU A 57 11.25 -2.65 15.52
N HIS A 58 10.46 -1.57 15.60
CA HIS A 58 9.99 -0.87 14.41
C HIS A 58 11.15 -0.34 13.57
N SER A 59 12.15 0.29 14.20
CA SER A 59 13.32 0.84 13.48
C SER A 59 14.12 -0.25 12.79
N GLN A 60 14.34 -1.40 13.44
CA GLN A 60 15.06 -2.53 12.84
C GLN A 60 14.33 -3.09 11.61
N THR A 61 13.01 -3.22 11.67
CA THR A 61 12.20 -3.68 10.53
C THR A 61 12.21 -2.66 9.39
N VAL A 62 12.09 -1.37 9.70
CA VAL A 62 12.15 -0.28 8.71
C VAL A 62 13.51 -0.25 8.03
N GLU A 63 14.60 -0.38 8.78
CA GLU A 63 15.97 -0.41 8.24
C GLU A 63 16.16 -1.59 7.29
N ARG A 64 15.76 -2.80 7.70
CA ARG A 64 15.83 -3.99 6.84
C ARG A 64 15.00 -3.83 5.56
N LEU A 65 13.82 -3.22 5.65
CA LEU A 65 12.98 -2.92 4.49
C LEU A 65 13.65 -1.90 3.56
N PHE A 66 14.26 -0.83 4.09
CA PHE A 66 14.98 0.15 3.28
C PHE A 66 16.21 -0.43 2.60
N CYS A 67 16.98 -1.29 3.26
CA CYS A 67 18.08 -2.00 2.63
C CYS A 67 17.58 -2.82 1.43
N ARG A 68 16.51 -3.60 1.61
CA ARG A 68 15.95 -4.42 0.53
C ARG A 68 15.43 -3.60 -0.64
N LEU A 69 14.75 -2.49 -0.36
CA LEU A 69 14.29 -1.57 -1.41
C LEU A 69 15.46 -0.93 -2.15
N HIS A 70 16.51 -0.55 -1.43
CA HIS A 70 17.73 0.00 -2.03
C HIS A 70 18.41 -1.01 -2.95
N ASP A 71 18.59 -2.26 -2.50
CA ASP A 71 19.20 -3.33 -3.28
C ASP A 71 18.39 -3.66 -4.55
N ALA A 72 17.06 -3.52 -4.48
CA ALA A 72 16.16 -3.69 -5.62
C ALA A 72 16.04 -2.44 -6.51
N GLY A 73 16.74 -1.34 -6.19
CA GLY A 73 16.67 -0.08 -6.94
C GLY A 73 15.34 0.67 -6.82
N LEU A 74 14.54 0.36 -5.79
CA LEU A 74 13.21 0.93 -5.59
C LEU A 74 13.23 2.13 -4.64
N HIS A 75 12.60 3.22 -5.07
CA HIS A 75 12.53 4.47 -4.32
C HIS A 75 11.12 4.77 -3.80
N LEU A 76 11.07 5.15 -2.52
CA LEU A 76 9.87 5.59 -1.82
C LEU A 76 9.62 7.09 -1.98
N LYS A 77 8.35 7.50 -1.99
CA LYS A 77 7.99 8.92 -1.99
C LYS A 77 7.96 9.47 -0.56
N LYS A 78 9.07 10.05 -0.09
CA LYS A 78 9.21 10.61 1.27
C LYS A 78 8.03 11.50 1.70
N LYS A 79 7.54 12.38 0.80
CA LYS A 79 6.41 13.30 1.08
C LYS A 79 5.10 12.62 1.47
N LYS A 80 4.93 11.35 1.12
CA LYS A 80 3.72 10.56 1.41
C LYS A 80 3.97 9.45 2.45
N CYS A 81 5.18 9.36 2.98
CA CYS A 81 5.51 8.37 3.98
C CYS A 81 5.35 8.96 5.38
N ASN A 82 4.58 8.27 6.22
CA ASN A 82 4.48 8.55 7.65
C ASN A 82 5.37 7.55 8.40
N PHE A 83 6.16 8.05 9.35
CA PHE A 83 7.14 7.26 10.11
C PHE A 83 6.94 7.46 11.61
N CYS A 84 7.10 6.39 12.39
CA CYS A 84 7.05 6.41 13.86
C CYS A 84 5.83 7.13 14.44
N THR A 85 4.66 6.99 13.81
CA THR A 85 3.41 7.58 14.29
C THR A 85 2.60 6.56 15.09
N SER A 86 1.93 7.02 16.15
CA SER A 86 0.99 6.21 16.94
C SER A 86 -0.35 5.95 16.23
N PHE A 87 -0.58 6.68 15.14
CA PHE A 87 -1.76 6.62 14.30
C PHE A 87 -1.32 6.63 12.84
N VAL A 88 -1.92 5.80 11.99
CA VAL A 88 -1.67 5.81 10.55
C VAL A 88 -2.96 5.54 9.77
N GLN A 89 -3.14 6.25 8.67
CA GLN A 89 -4.20 5.96 7.71
C GLN A 89 -3.67 5.00 6.64
N TYR A 90 -4.34 3.87 6.46
CA TYR A 90 -3.99 2.80 5.52
C TYR A 90 -5.26 2.26 4.85
N LEU A 91 -5.32 2.27 3.51
CA LEU A 91 -6.47 1.79 2.71
C LEU A 91 -7.83 2.36 3.14
N CYS A 92 -7.89 3.66 3.42
CA CYS A 92 -9.08 4.36 3.93
C CYS A 92 -9.57 3.86 5.30
N PHE A 93 -8.71 3.19 6.06
CA PHE A 93 -8.88 2.92 7.47
C PHE A 93 -7.86 3.72 8.29
N SER A 94 -8.29 4.11 9.46
CA SER A 94 -7.48 4.66 10.54
C SER A 94 -7.04 3.51 11.44
N ILE A 95 -5.73 3.38 11.67
CA ILE A 95 -5.16 2.37 12.55
C ILE A 95 -4.50 3.10 13.71
N ASP A 96 -4.91 2.78 14.93
CA ASP A 96 -4.34 3.29 16.17
C ASP A 96 -4.20 2.17 17.22
N LYS A 97 -3.85 2.57 18.44
CA LYS A 97 -3.73 1.67 19.61
C LYS A 97 -5.05 0.98 19.98
N ASP A 98 -6.19 1.60 19.66
CA ASP A 98 -7.53 1.16 20.03
C ASP A 98 -8.14 0.26 18.93
N GLY A 99 -7.57 0.28 17.73
CA GLY A 99 -7.76 -0.72 16.69
C GLY A 99 -7.89 -0.16 15.28
N LEU A 100 -8.66 -0.86 14.45
CA LEU A 100 -8.97 -0.48 13.07
C LEU A 100 -10.31 0.25 13.04
N GLN A 101 -10.32 1.51 12.64
CA GLN A 101 -11.52 2.32 12.47
C GLN A 101 -11.67 2.77 11.01
N PRO A 102 -12.86 2.69 10.39
CA PRO A 102 -13.05 3.27 9.07
C PRO A 102 -12.89 4.79 9.12
N THR A 103 -12.24 5.36 8.10
CA THR A 103 -12.06 6.82 8.02
C THR A 103 -13.40 7.55 7.93
N ALA A 104 -13.45 8.77 8.46
CA ALA A 104 -14.64 9.62 8.38
C ALA A 104 -15.08 9.83 6.92
N GLU A 105 -14.15 9.83 5.98
CA GLU A 105 -14.42 9.95 4.54
C GLU A 105 -15.14 8.73 3.98
N LYS A 106 -14.70 7.52 4.34
CA LYS A 106 -15.35 6.27 3.95
C LYS A 106 -16.79 6.20 4.51
N ILE A 107 -16.97 6.59 5.77
CA ILE A 107 -18.29 6.66 6.41
C ILE A 107 -19.17 7.70 5.70
N ARG A 108 -18.62 8.87 5.39
CA ARG A 108 -19.33 9.96 4.70
C ARG A 108 -19.74 9.56 3.28
N ALA A 109 -18.89 8.84 2.55
CA ALA A 109 -19.18 8.35 1.21
C ALA A 109 -20.37 7.39 1.22
N ILE A 110 -20.43 6.46 2.18
CA ILE A 110 -21.57 5.54 2.35
C ILE A 110 -22.83 6.31 2.74
N LYS A 111 -22.75 7.24 3.71
CA LYS A 111 -23.92 8.03 4.16
C LYS A 111 -24.50 8.94 3.07
N LYS A 112 -23.67 9.43 2.15
CA LYS A 112 -24.08 10.32 1.05
C LYS A 112 -24.39 9.58 -0.25
N ALA A 113 -24.19 8.26 -0.29
CA ALA A 113 -24.48 7.48 -1.47
C ALA A 113 -25.98 7.58 -1.79
N PRO A 114 -26.36 7.88 -3.05
CA PRO A 114 -27.75 7.93 -3.44
C PRO A 114 -28.40 6.55 -3.30
N MET A 115 -29.69 6.53 -3.01
CA MET A 115 -30.45 5.27 -3.00
C MET A 115 -30.39 4.65 -4.40
N PRO A 116 -29.93 3.39 -4.53
CA PRO A 116 -29.84 2.74 -5.83
C PRO A 116 -31.23 2.60 -6.43
N THR A 117 -31.42 3.06 -7.67
CA THR A 117 -32.72 3.02 -8.36
C THR A 117 -32.85 1.85 -9.32
N ASN A 118 -31.76 1.12 -9.57
CA ASN A 118 -31.74 -0.05 -10.43
C ASN A 118 -30.83 -1.16 -9.90
N ILE A 119 -30.99 -2.36 -10.44
CA ILE A 119 -30.25 -3.56 -10.04
C ILE A 119 -28.74 -3.38 -10.19
N THR A 120 -28.29 -2.66 -11.22
CA THR A 120 -26.86 -2.40 -11.44
C THR A 120 -26.27 -1.52 -10.34
N GLN A 121 -26.95 -0.44 -9.97
CA GLN A 121 -26.56 0.44 -8.87
C GLN A 121 -26.64 -0.27 -7.53
N PHE A 122 -27.63 -1.14 -7.33
CA PHE A 122 -27.78 -1.95 -6.12
C PHE A 122 -26.60 -2.92 -5.96
N LYS A 123 -26.18 -3.56 -7.06
CA LYS A 123 -24.99 -4.43 -7.08
C LYS A 123 -23.68 -3.68 -6.83
N THR A 124 -23.59 -2.41 -7.22
CA THR A 124 -22.41 -1.57 -6.95
C THR A 124 -22.40 -1.04 -5.50
N TYR A 125 -23.57 -0.91 -4.88
CA TYR A 125 -23.70 -0.45 -3.50
C TYR A 125 -23.35 -1.55 -2.47
N LEU A 126 -23.64 -2.81 -2.79
CA LEU A 126 -23.32 -4.00 -1.98
C LEU A 126 -21.87 -4.47 -2.21
#